data_AF-A0A7S1T4K0-F1
#
_entry.id   AF-A0A7S1T4K0-F1
#
_cell.length_a   1.000
_cell.length_b   1.000
_cell.length_c   1.000
_cell.angle_alpha   90.00
_cell.angle_beta   90.00
_cell.angle_gamma   90.00
#
_symmetry.space_group_name_H-M   'P 1'
#
loop_
_entity.id
_entity.type
_entity.pdbx_description
1 polymer ?
#
loop_
_entity_poly.entity_id
_entity_poly.type
_entity_poly.pdbx_seq_one_letter_code
_entity_poly.pdbx_strand_id
1 'polypeptide(L)'
;MLVVTYWTLSCLRVRAFVLLLSAAQVVDFTWAFKANTQGQYQGNGQFLNHVTTVVADVYAAWGFHVSVKAHADEPYNAGTLGAPVAVQELQVTMEVTTALNSRIDNCRVRFFGDGRDPQCIQCSTYAC
;
A
#
# COMPACT_ATOMS: atom_id res chain seq x y z
N MET A 1 -17.08 13.64 -13.73
CA MET A 1 -16.85 14.15 -12.35
C MET A 1 -15.75 13.29 -11.76
N LEU A 2 -14.58 13.86 -11.44
CA LEU A 2 -13.44 13.14 -10.86
C LEU A 2 -13.64 13.02 -9.35
N VAL A 3 -13.92 11.83 -8.84
CA VAL A 3 -14.00 11.57 -7.41
C VAL A 3 -12.63 11.09 -6.96
N VAL A 4 -11.85 11.99 -6.35
CA VAL A 4 -10.60 11.59 -5.68
C VAL A 4 -10.97 11.07 -4.29
N THR A 5 -11.11 9.76 -4.19
CA THR A 5 -11.32 9.06 -2.93
C THR A 5 -9.98 8.90 -2.20
N TYR A 6 -9.77 9.68 -1.15
CA TYR A 6 -8.63 9.52 -0.26
C TYR A 6 -8.95 8.41 0.74
N TRP A 7 -8.53 7.19 0.43
CA TRP A 7 -8.54 6.12 1.40
C TRP A 7 -7.23 6.15 2.17
N THR A 8 -7.23 6.83 3.31
CA THR A 8 -6.31 6.49 4.39
C THR A 8 -6.81 5.16 4.95
N LEU A 9 -6.52 4.04 4.27
CA LEU A 9 -6.40 2.79 5.00
C LEU A 9 -5.39 3.08 6.10
N SER A 10 -5.88 3.13 7.33
CA SER A 10 -5.16 3.59 8.50
C SER A 10 -3.71 3.13 8.43
N CYS A 11 -2.81 4.12 8.32
CA CYS A 11 -1.37 3.98 8.19
C CYS A 11 -0.85 2.72 8.86
N LEU A 12 -0.22 1.84 8.08
CA LEU A 12 0.64 0.82 8.64
C LEU A 12 1.90 1.52 9.18
N ARG A 13 1.83 2.01 10.42
CA ARG A 13 2.99 2.61 11.09
C ARG A 13 3.85 1.48 11.62
N VAL A 14 4.85 1.10 10.85
CA VAL A 14 5.76 0.02 11.25
C VAL A 14 6.77 0.57 12.23
N ARG A 15 6.64 0.17 13.50
CA ARG A 15 7.58 0.55 14.56
C ARG A 15 8.41 -0.66 14.95
N ALA A 16 9.70 -0.63 14.62
CA ALA A 16 10.65 -1.58 15.17
C ALA A 16 11.25 -1.00 16.47
N PHE A 17 11.20 -1.79 17.55
CA PHE A 17 11.80 -1.45 18.84
C PHE A 17 12.96 -2.41 19.13
N VAL A 18 14.10 -1.87 19.56
CA VAL A 18 15.18 -2.66 20.16
C VAL A 18 14.96 -2.68 21.67
N LEU A 19 14.82 -3.89 22.24
CA LEU A 19 14.64 -4.12 23.68
C LEU A 19 15.96 -3.99 24.45
N LEU A 20 16.57 -2.80 24.49
CA LEU A 20 17.63 -2.48 25.44
C LEU A 20 17.48 -1.00 25.85
N LEU A 21 16.95 -0.80 27.07
CA LEU A 21 16.85 0.46 27.82
C LEU A 21 16.48 1.73 27.00
N SER A 22 15.22 2.13 27.15
CA SER A 22 14.49 3.22 26.46
C SER A 22 13.76 2.75 25.20
N ALA A 23 12.49 3.14 25.08
CA ALA A 23 11.60 2.85 23.96
C ALA A 23 11.99 3.66 22.71
N ALA A 24 13.26 3.61 22.30
CA ALA A 24 13.74 4.28 21.11
C ALA A 24 13.21 3.52 19.88
N GLN A 25 12.41 4.21 19.07
CA GLN A 25 12.04 3.72 17.75
C GLN A 25 13.32 3.69 16.90
N VAL A 26 13.72 2.52 16.41
CA VAL A 26 14.93 2.39 15.57
C VAL A 26 14.61 2.48 14.09
N VAL A 27 13.38 2.13 13.70
CA VAL A 27 12.83 2.35 12.37
C VAL A 27 11.36 2.73 12.53
N ASP A 28 10.96 3.84 11.91
CA ASP A 28 9.56 4.26 11.75
C ASP A 28 9.33 4.49 10.25
N PHE A 29 8.33 3.82 9.70
CA PHE A 29 7.98 3.96 8.30
C PHE A 29 6.47 4.15 8.19
N THR A 30 6.06 5.26 7.58
CA THR A 30 4.67 5.59 7.33
C THR A 30 4.45 5.79 5.84
N TRP A 31 3.42 5.14 5.32
CA TRP A 31 3.08 5.18 3.91
C TRP A 31 1.56 5.04 3.75
N ALA A 32 1.06 5.49 2.61
CA ALA A 32 -0.36 5.49 2.29
C ALA A 32 -0.58 5.18 0.81
N PHE A 33 -1.73 4.62 0.48
CA PHE A 33 -2.16 4.48 -0.91
C PHE A 33 -3.10 5.61 -1.31
N LYS A 34 -3.09 5.96 -2.59
CA LYS A 34 -4.05 6.87 -3.18
C LYS A 34 -4.56 6.27 -4.48
N ALA A 35 -5.88 6.16 -4.61
CA ALA A 35 -6.55 5.72 -5.82
C ALA A 35 -7.59 6.74 -6.27
N ASN A 36 -7.69 6.93 -7.57
CA ASN A 36 -8.74 7.69 -8.21
C ASN A 36 -9.63 6.68 -8.95
N THR A 37 -10.82 6.45 -8.39
CA THR A 37 -11.77 5.44 -8.82
C THR A 37 -12.87 6.08 -9.66
N GLN A 38 -13.84 5.26 -10.09
CA GLN A 38 -15.04 5.67 -10.82
C GLN A 38 -14.74 6.35 -12.16
N GLY A 39 -13.62 5.99 -12.79
CA GLY A 39 -13.36 6.33 -14.18
C GLY A 39 -14.37 5.62 -15.09
N GLN A 40 -14.78 6.29 -16.16
CA GLN A 40 -15.67 5.69 -17.17
C GLN A 40 -15.03 5.87 -18.54
N TYR A 41 -15.07 4.83 -19.36
CA TYR A 41 -14.67 4.92 -20.75
C TYR A 41 -15.92 4.98 -21.61
N GLN A 42 -16.13 6.12 -22.29
CA GLN A 42 -17.32 6.36 -23.12
C GLN A 42 -18.65 6.13 -22.37
N GLY A 43 -18.69 6.47 -21.08
CA GLY A 43 -19.87 6.30 -20.24
C GLY A 43 -20.14 4.87 -19.77
N ASN A 44 -19.25 3.91 -20.08
CA ASN A 44 -19.35 2.54 -19.61
C ASN A 44 -18.17 2.15 -18.71
N GLY A 45 -18.41 1.16 -17.85
CA GLY A 45 -17.43 0.57 -16.95
C GLY A 45 -17.10 1.42 -15.72
N GLN A 46 -16.27 0.84 -14.87
CA GLN A 46 -15.76 1.44 -13.64
C GLN A 46 -14.24 1.20 -13.58
N PHE A 47 -13.48 2.20 -13.98
CA PHE A 47 -12.05 2.14 -14.18
C PHE A 47 -11.28 2.87 -13.07
N LEU A 48 -10.02 2.46 -12.91
CA LEU A 48 -9.05 3.14 -12.07
C LEU A 48 -8.28 4.13 -12.94
N ASN A 49 -8.41 5.43 -12.64
CA ASN A 49 -7.76 6.49 -13.40
C ASN A 49 -6.31 6.69 -12.98
N HIS A 50 -6.03 6.49 -11.69
CA HIS A 50 -4.72 6.67 -11.11
C HIS A 50 -4.65 5.86 -9.82
N VAL A 51 -3.59 5.08 -9.64
CA VAL A 51 -3.30 4.40 -8.38
C VAL A 51 -1.84 4.60 -8.07
N THR A 52 -1.53 5.01 -6.85
CA THR A 52 -0.16 5.31 -6.41
C THR A 52 0.01 4.98 -4.93
N THR A 53 1.28 4.83 -4.55
CA THR A 53 1.68 4.79 -3.15
C THR A 53 2.44 6.06 -2.81
N VAL A 54 2.27 6.56 -1.60
CA VAL A 54 2.93 7.76 -1.09
C VAL A 54 3.65 7.38 0.19
N VAL A 55 4.96 7.60 0.21
CA VAL A 55 5.74 7.51 1.44
C VAL A 55 5.56 8.81 2.20
N ALA A 56 4.99 8.73 3.41
CA ALA A 56 4.68 9.90 4.24
C ALA A 56 5.85 10.25 5.16
N ASP A 57 6.53 9.26 5.74
CA ASP A 57 7.65 9.46 6.65
C ASP A 57 8.58 8.24 6.67
N VAL A 58 9.89 8.47 6.75
CA VAL A 58 10.90 7.42 6.92
C VAL A 58 11.93 7.87 7.94
N TYR A 59 12.04 7.12 9.03
CA TYR A 59 13.09 7.23 10.01
C TYR A 59 13.84 5.91 10.10
N ALA A 60 15.17 5.96 10.04
CA ALA A 60 16.04 4.83 10.32
C ALA A 60 17.22 5.29 11.17
N ALA A 61 17.42 4.61 12.31
CA ALA A 61 18.57 4.82 13.16
C ALA A 61 19.86 4.33 12.49
N TRP A 62 21.00 4.82 12.98
CA TRP A 62 22.30 4.41 12.47
C TRP A 62 22.50 2.88 12.56
N GLY A 63 23.07 2.29 11.52
CA GLY A 63 23.29 0.84 11.42
C GLY A 63 22.09 0.05 10.89
N PHE A 64 20.98 0.71 10.56
CA PHE A 64 19.82 0.12 9.88
C PHE A 64 19.74 0.63 8.44
N HIS A 65 19.53 -0.29 7.51
CA HIS A 65 19.22 0.01 6.12
C HIS A 65 17.75 -0.33 5.87
N VAL A 66 16.99 0.63 5.35
CA VAL A 66 15.58 0.45 5.02
C VAL A 66 15.41 0.60 3.51
N SER A 67 14.92 -0.46 2.87
CA SER A 67 14.56 -0.47 1.46
C SER A 67 13.06 -0.64 1.33
N VAL A 68 12.43 0.22 0.54
CA VAL A 68 10.99 0.14 0.27
C VAL A 68 10.78 0.07 -1.23
N LYS A 69 10.06 -0.95 -1.65
CA LYS A 69 9.70 -1.16 -3.05
C LYS A 69 8.19 -1.28 -3.15
N ALA A 70 7.61 -0.56 -4.10
CA ALA A 70 6.21 -0.69 -4.46
C ALA A 70 6.11 -1.28 -5.86
N HIS A 71 5.26 -2.26 -6.02
CA HIS A 71 4.95 -2.92 -7.28
C HIS A 71 3.46 -2.83 -7.52
N ALA A 72 3.07 -2.44 -8.72
CA ALA A 72 1.69 -2.55 -9.19
C ALA A 72 1.63 -3.76 -10.12
N ASP A 73 0.75 -4.71 -9.82
CA ASP A 73 0.54 -5.89 -10.66
C ASP A 73 -0.17 -5.50 -11.98
N GLU A 74 -0.43 -6.44 -12.87
CA GLU A 74 -1.22 -6.14 -14.06
C GLU A 74 -2.70 -5.92 -13.67
N PRO A 75 -3.36 -4.86 -14.15
CA PRO A 75 -4.78 -4.65 -13.89
C PRO A 75 -5.62 -5.70 -14.61
N TYR A 76 -6.71 -6.13 -13.98
CA TYR A 76 -7.64 -7.10 -14.55
C TYR A 76 -9.10 -6.68 -14.37
N ASN A 77 -9.99 -7.27 -15.17
CA ASN A 77 -11.43 -7.02 -15.06
C ASN A 77 -12.06 -8.01 -14.06
N ALA A 78 -12.65 -7.49 -12.99
CA ALA A 78 -13.45 -8.28 -12.03
C ALA A 78 -14.97 -8.12 -12.22
N GLY A 79 -15.39 -7.33 -13.21
CA GLY A 79 -16.79 -7.15 -13.59
C GLY A 79 -17.22 -8.11 -14.70
N THR A 80 -18.26 -7.72 -15.43
CA THR A 80 -18.72 -8.44 -16.64
C THR A 80 -18.18 -7.78 -17.90
N LEU A 81 -18.40 -8.40 -19.07
CA LEU A 81 -18.08 -7.77 -20.36
C LEU A 81 -18.95 -6.52 -20.63
N GLY A 82 -20.20 -6.51 -20.16
CA GLY A 82 -21.12 -5.38 -20.34
C GLY A 82 -20.90 -4.25 -19.34
N ALA A 83 -20.45 -4.58 -18.13
CA ALA A 83 -20.14 -3.64 -17.05
C ALA A 83 -18.78 -4.01 -16.43
N PRO A 84 -17.66 -3.62 -17.08
CA PRO A 84 -16.33 -3.96 -16.59
C PRO A 84 -16.00 -3.17 -15.32
N VAL A 85 -15.30 -3.81 -14.40
CA VAL A 85 -14.76 -3.17 -13.18
C VAL A 85 -13.27 -3.46 -13.14
N ALA A 86 -12.47 -2.42 -13.31
CA ALA A 86 -11.02 -2.55 -13.23
C ALA A 86 -10.60 -2.84 -11.79
N VAL A 87 -9.66 -3.76 -11.64
CA VAL A 87 -9.02 -4.08 -10.37
C VAL A 87 -7.52 -3.96 -10.54
N GLN A 88 -6.88 -3.33 -9.55
CA GLN A 88 -5.43 -3.16 -9.51
C GLN A 88 -4.94 -3.59 -8.13
N GLU A 89 -3.99 -4.53 -8.10
CA GLU A 89 -3.29 -4.89 -6.88
C GLU A 89 -1.98 -4.10 -6.79
N LEU A 90 -1.66 -3.62 -5.58
CA LEU A 90 -0.37 -3.05 -5.25
C LEU A 90 0.23 -3.83 -4.10
N GLN A 91 1.51 -4.17 -4.27
CA GLN A 91 2.34 -4.76 -3.26
C GLN A 91 3.41 -3.76 -2.83
N VAL A 92 3.53 -3.56 -1.52
CA VAL A 92 4.62 -2.83 -0.89
C VAL A 92 5.46 -3.82 -0.11
N THR A 93 6.74 -3.87 -0.44
CA THR A 93 7.74 -4.68 0.25
C THR A 93 8.71 -3.73 0.96
N MET A 94 8.80 -3.88 2.27
CA MET A 94 9.77 -3.19 3.11
C MET A 94 10.80 -4.20 3.60
N GLU A 95 12.07 -3.89 3.41
CA GLU A 95 13.19 -4.66 3.92
C GLU A 95 13.99 -3.79 4.89
N VAL A 96 14.13 -4.28 6.12
CA VAL A 96 14.96 -3.66 7.15
C VAL A 96 16.14 -4.58 7.44
N THR A 97 17.34 -4.11 7.12
CA THR A 97 18.58 -4.89 7.25
C THR A 97 19.51 -4.23 8.26
N THR A 98 20.11 -5.06 9.11
CA THR A 98 21.13 -4.68 10.10
C THR A 98 22.37 -5.54 9.87
N ALA A 99 23.45 -5.28 10.61
CA ALA A 99 24.64 -6.13 10.58
C ALA A 99 24.38 -7.57 11.08
N LEU A 100 23.33 -7.80 11.87
CA LEU A 100 23.06 -9.09 12.53
C LEU A 100 21.89 -9.85 11.91
N ASN A 101 20.93 -9.15 11.31
CA ASN A 101 19.70 -9.75 10.82
C ASN A 101 19.03 -8.88 9.75
N SER A 102 18.16 -9.49 8.94
CA SER A 102 17.23 -8.80 8.05
C SER A 102 15.79 -9.22 8.34
N ARG A 103 14.87 -8.29 8.09
CA ARG A 103 13.43 -8.51 8.20
C ARG A 103 12.77 -7.97 6.94
N ILE A 104 11.90 -8.77 6.35
CA ILE A 104 11.09 -8.37 5.21
C ILE A 104 9.62 -8.37 5.63
N ASP A 105 8.96 -7.24 5.43
CA ASP A 105 7.53 -7.08 5.62
C ASP A 105 6.91 -6.82 4.24
N ASN A 106 5.87 -7.59 3.89
CA ASN A 106 5.13 -7.43 2.66
C ASN A 106 3.70 -7.04 2.98
N CYS A 107 3.13 -6.10 2.22
CA CYS A 107 1.75 -5.69 2.36
C CYS A 107 1.13 -5.55 0.96
N ARG A 108 0.01 -6.22 0.73
CA ARG A 108 -0.70 -6.23 -0.55
C ARG A 108 -2.12 -5.72 -0.37
N VAL A 109 -2.49 -4.75 -1.19
CA VAL A 109 -3.81 -4.13 -1.19
C VAL A 109 -4.38 -4.12 -2.61
N ARG A 110 -5.69 -4.33 -2.69
CA ARG A 110 -6.46 -4.36 -3.92
C ARG A 110 -7.38 -3.15 -4.00
N PHE A 111 -7.32 -2.46 -5.13
CA PHE A 111 -8.17 -1.33 -5.46
C PHE A 111 -9.19 -1.74 -6.52
N PHE A 112 -10.37 -1.13 -6.45
CA PHE A 112 -11.46 -1.38 -7.37
C PHE A 112 -11.90 -0.08 -8.03
N GLY A 113 -12.15 -0.15 -9.34
CA GLY A 113 -12.54 0.98 -10.15
C GLY A 113 -13.95 1.49 -9.88
N ASP A 114 -14.79 0.75 -9.15
CA ASP A 114 -16.17 1.19 -8.80
C ASP A 114 -16.25 2.05 -7.53
N GLY A 115 -15.11 2.27 -6.87
CA GLY A 115 -15.02 3.13 -5.69
C GLY A 115 -15.37 2.45 -4.38
N ARG A 116 -15.55 1.12 -4.36
CA ARG A 116 -15.59 0.38 -3.09
C ARG A 116 -14.25 0.48 -2.35
N ASP A 117 -14.31 0.31 -1.04
CA ASP A 117 -13.15 0.41 -0.16
C ASP A 117 -12.03 -0.54 -0.61
N PRO A 118 -10.76 -0.11 -0.59
CA PRO A 118 -9.65 -0.98 -0.95
C PRO A 118 -9.54 -2.16 0.03
N GLN A 119 -9.28 -3.36 -0.50
CA GLN A 119 -9.18 -4.57 0.29
C GLN A 119 -7.73 -4.87 0.62
N CYS A 120 -7.41 -4.98 1.91
CA CYS A 120 -6.14 -5.52 2.37
C CYS A 120 -6.16 -7.04 2.20
N ILE A 121 -5.26 -7.56 1.35
CA ILE A 121 -5.18 -9.00 1.06
C ILE A 121 -4.30 -9.68 2.10
N GLN A 122 -3.12 -9.11 2.33
CA GLN A 122 -2.10 -9.71 3.20
C GLN A 122 -1.11 -8.66 3.65
N CYS A 123 -0.88 -8.51 4.95
CA CYS A 123 0.26 -7.77 5.48
C CYS A 123 0.98 -8.60 6.55
N SER A 124 2.29 -8.77 6.41
CA SER A 124 3.10 -9.70 7.24
C SER A 124 3.07 -9.37 8.73
N THR A 125 2.86 -8.09 9.05
CA THR A 125 3.14 -7.52 10.36
C THR A 125 1.90 -7.07 11.12
N TYR A 126 0.76 -6.97 10.45
CA TYR A 126 -0.49 -6.47 11.01
C TYR A 126 -1.68 -7.18 10.37
N ALA A 127 -2.74 -7.35 11.15
CA ALA A 127 -4.01 -7.80 10.61
C ALA A 127 -4.57 -6.70 9.68
N CYS A 128 -4.89 -7.12 8.46
CA CYS A 128 -6.02 -6.57 7.71
C CYS A 128 -7.30 -6.82 8.53
#